data_AF-A0A9D7F687-F1
#
_entry.id   AF-A0A9D7F687-F1
#
_cell.length_a   1.000
_cell.length_b   1.000
_cell.length_c   1.000
_cell.angle_alpha   90.00
_cell.angle_beta   90.00
_cell.angle_gamma   90.00
#
_symmetry.space_group_name_H-M   'P 1'
#
loop_
_entity.id
_entity.type
_entity.pdbx_description
1 polymer ?
#
loop_
_entity_poly.entity_id
_entity_poly.type
_entity_poly.pdbx_seq_one_letter_code
_entity_poly.pdbx_strand_id
1 'polypeptide(L)'
;MKTKPLQISLAIFCLFTSLAQSQTIETFESGNLDNWTVLVGNAALAGNPVLGGSNSLQLGGNPLGPEPNSMMTHKTFAGTHGRYQVYFYCDGPEAEFNFFFQYLGPEDYYQVTCKASGTNAPELRLSRSFGDNDETLASVNPGFGLGDWHELTIERRCDNEIIILIDGTERISVIDPGIAMPGTIGLGAYSEFSYADDLSFEAFSAEVSIVGDTLFCNDPIILEASDIFSEYLWSNGSNRISTETEEAGILTLEVIDFEGCVGRDSVQVLTFCPSFFYAPNIFTPNFDGQNDFFRIFPEKDIERFNLKVFNRFGGMVFETETVEDTWDGTFNGRSAPADMYLWIADMDGFALSGSLVLMR
;
A
#
# COMPACT_ATOMS: atom_id res chain seq x y z
N MET A 1 13.54 33.72 20.77
CA MET A 1 12.61 32.62 21.10
C MET A 1 11.69 32.46 19.91
N LYS A 2 12.06 31.59 18.97
CA LYS A 2 11.18 31.17 17.89
C LYS A 2 10.92 29.70 18.11
N THR A 3 9.65 29.38 18.31
CA THR A 3 9.14 28.03 18.53
C THR A 3 8.80 27.42 17.18
N LYS A 4 9.07 26.13 17.03
CA LYS A 4 8.62 25.28 15.91
C LYS A 4 7.13 25.56 15.60
N PRO A 5 6.73 25.71 14.32
CA PRO A 5 5.31 25.78 13.97
C PRO A 5 4.62 24.48 14.39
N LEU A 6 3.47 24.60 15.06
CA LEU A 6 2.69 23.44 15.52
C LEU A 6 2.11 22.72 14.29
N GLN A 7 2.61 21.53 13.94
CA GLN A 7 1.92 20.68 12.96
C GLN A 7 0.70 20.04 13.63
N ILE A 8 -0.50 20.42 13.17
CA ILE A 8 -1.73 19.71 13.47
C ILE A 8 -1.93 18.72 12.32
N SER A 9 -1.44 17.49 12.45
CA SER A 9 -1.80 16.40 11.55
C SER A 9 -3.23 15.99 11.85
N LEU A 10 -4.17 16.54 11.08
CA LEU A 10 -5.58 16.17 11.15
C LEU A 10 -5.76 14.82 10.45
N ALA A 11 -5.64 13.72 11.19
CA ALA A 11 -6.00 12.40 10.71
C ALA A 11 -7.53 12.32 10.54
N ILE A 12 -8.03 12.68 9.35
CA ILE A 12 -9.40 12.40 8.96
C ILE A 12 -9.48 10.91 8.62
N PHE A 13 -10.00 10.12 9.56
CA PHE A 13 -10.42 8.74 9.31
C PHE A 13 -11.63 8.76 8.37
N CYS A 14 -11.39 8.60 7.08
CA CYS A 14 -12.42 8.20 6.11
C CYS A 14 -12.27 6.70 5.86
N LEU A 15 -13.36 5.96 6.10
CA LEU A 15 -13.44 4.52 5.89
C LEU A 15 -13.52 4.20 4.40
N PHE A 16 -12.66 3.25 3.99
CA PHE A 16 -12.56 2.47 2.75
C PHE A 16 -11.56 2.89 1.65
N THR A 17 -10.58 1.98 1.50
CA THR A 17 -9.75 1.57 0.35
C THR A 17 -8.57 2.43 -0.11
N SER A 18 -7.43 1.75 -0.27
CA SER A 18 -6.09 2.20 -0.71
C SER A 18 -5.28 3.03 0.29
N LEU A 19 -4.57 2.35 1.21
CA LEU A 19 -3.55 2.98 2.06
C LEU A 19 -2.25 3.12 1.26
N ALA A 20 -2.04 4.26 0.59
CA ALA A 20 -0.70 4.80 0.50
C ALA A 20 -0.31 5.23 1.93
N GLN A 21 0.34 4.33 2.64
CA GLN A 21 0.71 4.56 4.04
C GLN A 21 1.87 5.57 4.05
N SER A 22 1.56 6.86 4.25
CA SER A 22 2.56 7.82 4.71
C SER A 22 3.21 7.22 5.96
N GLN A 23 4.49 6.86 5.87
CA GLN A 23 5.28 6.58 7.06
C GLN A 23 5.71 7.93 7.60
N THR A 24 4.82 8.58 8.37
CA THR A 24 5.27 9.53 9.37
C THR A 24 6.22 8.74 10.28
N ILE A 25 7.51 9.04 10.18
CA ILE A 25 8.49 8.58 11.16
C ILE A 25 8.21 9.45 12.38
N GLU A 26 7.16 9.09 13.11
CA GLU A 26 6.72 9.85 14.28
C GLU A 26 7.83 9.76 15.32
N THR A 27 8.50 10.90 15.50
CA THR A 27 9.40 11.23 16.59
C THR A 27 10.71 10.42 16.61
N PHE A 28 11.82 11.12 16.85
CA PHE A 28 13.03 10.48 17.36
C PHE A 28 12.68 9.85 18.72
N GLU A 29 12.13 8.63 18.72
CA GLU A 29 11.89 7.90 19.96
C GLU A 29 13.25 7.66 20.61
N SER A 30 13.44 8.31 21.75
CA SER A 30 14.61 8.27 22.63
C SER A 30 14.92 6.89 23.22
N GLY A 31 14.38 5.82 22.65
CA GLY A 31 14.31 4.49 23.24
C GLY A 31 14.88 3.44 22.30
N ASN A 32 16.13 3.07 22.57
CA ASN A 32 16.82 1.89 22.07
C ASN A 32 17.43 1.99 20.65
N LEU A 33 18.54 2.73 20.59
CA LEU A 33 19.47 2.79 19.45
C LEU A 33 20.18 1.44 19.16
N ASP A 34 19.92 0.39 19.95
CA ASP A 34 20.60 -0.91 19.88
C ASP A 34 20.24 -1.79 18.67
N ASN A 35 19.27 -1.40 17.84
CA ASN A 35 18.95 -2.08 16.57
C ASN A 35 19.62 -1.43 15.34
N TRP A 36 20.51 -0.45 15.54
CA TRP A 36 21.09 0.37 14.50
C TRP A 36 22.62 0.42 14.66
N THR A 37 23.39 0.23 13.60
CA THR A 37 24.85 0.36 13.60
C THR A 37 25.28 0.99 12.26
N VAL A 38 26.17 1.98 12.17
CA VAL A 38 27.29 2.36 13.05
C VAL A 38 27.31 3.87 13.31
N LEU A 39 27.30 4.24 14.60
CA LEU A 39 27.69 5.56 15.09
C LEU A 39 29.21 5.72 14.99
N VAL A 40 29.69 6.54 14.06
CA VAL A 40 30.98 7.23 14.23
C VAL A 40 30.60 8.64 14.63
N GLY A 41 30.58 8.95 15.93
CA GLY A 41 30.20 10.28 16.44
C GLY A 41 29.41 10.31 17.74
N ASN A 42 29.35 11.48 18.39
CA ASN A 42 28.52 11.70 19.59
C ASN A 42 27.16 12.27 19.15
N ALA A 43 26.11 11.46 19.20
CA ALA A 43 24.73 11.93 19.09
C ALA A 43 24.12 11.96 20.50
N ALA A 44 23.53 13.08 20.90
CA ALA A 44 22.87 13.22 22.20
C ALA A 44 21.46 13.79 22.01
N LEU A 45 20.51 13.28 22.80
CA LEU A 45 19.19 13.88 22.91
C LEU A 45 19.34 15.20 23.65
N ALA A 46 18.99 16.32 23.00
CA ALA A 46 19.13 17.62 23.62
C ALA A 46 17.97 17.86 24.59
N GLY A 47 18.28 17.97 25.88
CA GLY A 47 17.32 18.41 26.91
C GLY A 47 17.07 19.92 26.94
N ASN A 48 17.41 20.66 25.87
CA ASN A 48 17.33 22.12 25.83
C ASN A 48 15.95 22.60 25.33
N PRO A 49 15.10 23.18 26.19
CA PRO A 49 13.74 23.58 25.82
C PRO A 49 13.67 24.76 24.83
N VAL A 50 14.78 25.47 24.56
CA VAL A 50 14.83 26.59 23.61
C VAL A 50 14.89 26.10 22.16
N LEU A 51 15.41 24.89 21.92
CA LEU A 51 15.57 24.30 20.60
C LEU A 51 14.39 23.39 20.20
N GLY A 52 13.25 23.46 20.88
CA GLY A 52 12.00 22.88 20.37
C GLY A 52 11.80 21.38 20.67
N GLY A 53 11.25 21.10 21.85
CA GLY A 53 10.64 19.80 22.18
C GLY A 53 11.61 18.76 22.71
N SER A 54 11.12 17.87 23.58
CA SER A 54 11.89 16.85 24.30
C SER A 54 12.56 15.78 23.42
N ASN A 55 12.51 15.91 22.09
CA ASN A 55 12.86 14.88 21.10
C ASN A 55 13.86 15.36 20.02
N SER A 56 14.35 16.60 20.08
CA SER A 56 15.34 17.07 19.10
C SER A 56 16.68 16.35 19.26
N LEU A 57 17.29 15.97 18.14
CA LEU A 57 18.59 15.31 18.10
C LEU A 57 19.71 16.30 17.83
N GLN A 58 20.71 16.36 18.72
CA GLN A 58 21.96 17.06 18.45
C GLN A 58 22.93 16.14 17.71
N LEU A 59 23.47 16.62 16.59
CA LEU A 59 24.50 15.93 15.81
C LEU A 59 25.86 16.52 16.18
N GLY A 60 26.74 15.70 16.75
CA GLY A 60 28.06 16.13 17.23
C GLY A 60 29.21 15.69 16.32
N GLY A 61 29.85 16.61 15.59
CA GLY A 61 31.08 16.33 14.85
C GLY A 61 32.35 16.42 15.71
N ASN A 62 33.25 15.43 15.64
CA ASN A 62 34.64 15.58 16.08
C ASN A 62 35.41 16.31 14.94
N PRO A 63 36.19 17.38 15.17
CA PRO A 63 36.75 18.21 14.08
C PRO A 63 37.98 17.61 13.34
N LEU A 64 38.17 16.29 13.31
CA LEU A 64 39.35 15.64 12.72
C LEU A 64 38.96 14.66 11.60
N GLY A 65 38.80 15.14 10.36
CA GLY A 65 38.65 14.30 9.16
C GLY A 65 37.89 14.99 8.00
N PRO A 66 38.02 14.51 6.75
CA PRO A 66 37.23 14.98 5.60
C PRO A 66 35.78 14.44 5.57
N GLU A 67 35.49 13.43 6.40
CA GLU A 67 34.17 12.78 6.50
C GLU A 67 33.34 13.34 7.68
N PRO A 68 31.99 13.36 7.59
CA PRO A 68 31.16 13.77 8.70
C PRO A 68 31.34 12.78 9.86
N ASN A 69 31.89 13.24 10.98
CA ASN A 69 32.20 12.42 12.16
C ASN A 69 30.97 12.12 13.04
N SER A 70 29.76 12.20 12.48
CA SER A 70 28.48 11.77 13.04
C SER A 70 27.56 11.45 11.86
N MET A 71 27.36 10.18 11.54
CA MET A 71 26.33 9.73 10.61
C MET A 71 25.35 8.84 11.33
N MET A 72 24.06 9.16 11.25
CA MET A 72 22.99 8.24 11.61
C MET A 72 22.24 7.84 10.37
N THR A 73 22.20 6.53 10.10
CA THR A 73 21.42 5.97 9.00
C THR A 73 20.09 5.44 9.52
N HIS A 74 19.02 5.79 8.82
CA HIS A 74 17.68 5.28 9.05
C HIS A 74 17.30 4.32 7.91
N LYS A 75 16.59 3.25 8.31
CA LYS A 75 15.88 2.21 7.55
C LYS A 75 15.93 2.33 6.01
N THR A 76 16.27 1.25 5.33
CA THR A 76 16.13 1.17 3.87
C THR A 76 14.65 1.34 3.50
N PHE A 77 14.35 2.33 2.67
CA PHE A 77 13.00 2.52 2.13
C PHE A 77 12.83 1.71 0.85
N ALA A 78 11.60 1.30 0.55
CA ALA A 78 11.33 0.48 -0.63
C ALA A 78 11.33 1.29 -1.94
N GLY A 79 11.21 2.63 -1.87
CA GLY A 79 11.12 3.53 -3.02
C GLY A 79 12.43 4.24 -3.34
N THR A 80 12.65 4.47 -4.63
CA THR A 80 13.71 5.35 -5.18
C THR A 80 13.24 6.79 -5.38
N HIS A 81 11.94 7.02 -5.28
CA HIS A 81 11.26 8.29 -5.53
C HIS A 81 10.29 8.58 -4.40
N GLY A 82 10.18 9.85 -4.04
CA GLY A 82 9.41 10.28 -2.87
C GLY A 82 9.81 11.64 -2.36
N ARG A 83 9.12 12.05 -1.30
CA ARG A 83 9.37 13.27 -0.55
C ARG A 83 10.05 12.93 0.77
N TYR A 84 11.21 13.54 0.99
CA TYR A 84 11.90 13.56 2.26
C TYR A 84 11.62 14.90 2.95
N GLN A 85 11.28 14.89 4.24
CA GLN A 85 11.13 16.11 5.03
C GLN A 85 11.89 15.98 6.35
N VAL A 86 12.63 17.01 6.74
CA VAL A 86 13.30 17.08 8.04
C VAL A 86 13.38 18.53 8.49
N TYR A 87 13.19 18.75 9.78
CA TYR A 87 13.50 20.03 10.40
C TYR A 87 14.95 20.04 10.84
N PHE A 88 15.66 21.13 10.57
CA PHE A 88 17.03 21.30 11.03
C PHE A 88 17.24 22.71 11.61
N TYR A 89 18.25 22.82 12.48
CA TYR A 89 18.64 24.07 13.12
C TYR A 89 20.16 24.19 13.11
N CYS A 90 20.65 25.40 12.83
CA CYS A 90 22.07 25.72 12.80
C CYS A 90 22.42 26.78 13.86
N ASP A 91 23.39 26.47 14.74
CA ASP A 91 23.84 27.35 15.83
C ASP A 91 25.28 27.88 15.63
N GLY A 92 25.42 29.06 15.04
CA GLY A 92 26.73 29.70 14.91
C GLY A 92 27.52 29.35 13.65
N PRO A 93 28.75 29.87 13.53
CA PRO A 93 29.41 30.05 12.23
C PRO A 93 29.97 28.76 11.60
N GLU A 94 30.10 27.70 12.40
CA GLU A 94 30.62 26.39 11.98
C GLU A 94 29.51 25.36 11.73
N ALA A 95 28.24 25.75 11.89
CA ALA A 95 27.10 24.86 11.70
C ALA A 95 27.03 24.36 10.24
N GLU A 96 26.97 23.05 10.09
CA GLU A 96 26.81 22.37 8.81
C GLU A 96 25.90 21.16 9.00
N PHE A 97 24.79 21.13 8.28
CA PHE A 97 23.84 20.02 8.30
C PHE A 97 23.90 19.29 6.95
N ASN A 98 24.00 17.97 7.00
CA ASN A 98 24.05 17.12 5.83
C ASN A 98 22.93 16.10 5.87
N PHE A 99 22.18 16.02 4.76
CA PHE A 99 21.14 15.03 4.56
C PHE A 99 21.55 14.09 3.43
N PHE A 100 21.61 12.81 3.71
CA PHE A 100 21.94 11.78 2.74
C PHE A 100 20.68 11.04 2.34
N PHE A 101 20.46 10.84 1.04
CA PHE A 101 19.35 10.01 0.53
C PHE A 101 19.84 9.07 -0.55
N GLN A 102 19.18 7.91 -0.64
CA GLN A 102 19.68 6.76 -1.38
C GLN A 102 21.13 6.43 -1.04
N TYR A 103 21.46 6.49 0.25
CA TYR A 103 22.76 6.13 0.77
C TYR A 103 22.90 4.60 0.73
N LEU A 104 23.76 4.11 -0.16
CA LEU A 104 24.11 2.70 -0.32
C LEU A 104 25.44 2.38 0.39
N GLY A 105 26.28 3.40 0.57
CA GLY A 105 27.57 3.29 1.21
C GLY A 105 28.36 4.60 1.10
N PRO A 106 29.61 4.62 1.59
CA PRO A 106 30.45 5.81 1.59
C PRO A 106 30.88 6.28 0.19
N GLU A 107 30.66 5.47 -0.85
CA GLU A 107 31.04 5.79 -2.23
C GLU A 107 29.81 6.02 -3.14
N ASP A 108 28.60 5.77 -2.63
CA ASP A 108 27.37 5.77 -3.43
C ASP A 108 26.21 6.39 -2.62
N TYR A 109 25.97 7.69 -2.85
CA TYR A 109 24.92 8.45 -2.16
C TYR A 109 24.57 9.75 -2.88
N TYR A 110 23.42 10.32 -2.53
CA TYR A 110 23.17 11.76 -2.69
C TYR A 110 23.28 12.48 -1.35
N GLN A 111 23.72 13.73 -1.40
CA GLN A 111 23.89 14.59 -0.24
C GLN A 111 23.33 15.98 -0.51
N VAL A 112 22.54 16.49 0.43
CA VAL A 112 22.20 17.90 0.53
C VAL A 112 22.99 18.51 1.68
N THR A 113 23.90 19.42 1.37
CA THR A 113 24.66 20.19 2.36
C THR A 113 23.97 21.53 2.59
N CYS A 114 23.65 21.82 3.86
CA CYS A 114 22.99 23.02 4.33
C CYS A 114 23.91 23.82 5.25
N LYS A 115 24.38 24.98 4.79
CA LYS A 115 25.17 25.95 5.55
C LYS A 115 24.43 27.28 5.56
N ALA A 116 23.90 27.67 6.70
CA ALA A 116 23.07 28.87 6.85
C ALA A 116 23.83 30.17 6.56
N SER A 117 23.09 31.22 6.19
CA SER A 117 23.63 32.59 6.13
C SER A 117 24.18 33.00 7.50
N GLY A 118 25.43 33.45 7.55
CA GLY A 118 26.15 33.77 8.78
C GLY A 118 27.17 32.71 9.20
N THR A 119 27.22 31.58 8.50
CA THR A 119 28.34 30.62 8.58
C THR A 119 29.58 31.12 7.83
N ASN A 120 30.71 30.44 8.02
CA ASN A 120 31.97 30.78 7.35
C ASN A 120 31.91 30.62 5.81
N ALA A 121 30.99 29.79 5.30
CA ALA A 121 30.79 29.53 3.87
C ALA A 121 29.32 29.15 3.61
N PRO A 122 28.39 30.12 3.57
CA PRO A 122 26.97 29.84 3.42
C PRO A 122 26.67 29.27 2.03
N GLU A 123 26.02 28.11 2.00
CA GLU A 123 25.78 27.32 0.79
C GLU A 123 24.60 26.38 1.03
N LEU A 124 23.76 26.21 0.01
CA LEU A 124 22.91 25.04 -0.15
C LEU A 124 23.39 24.29 -1.38
N ARG A 125 23.82 23.04 -1.20
CA ARG A 125 24.44 22.24 -2.26
C ARG A 125 23.79 20.88 -2.35
N LEU A 126 23.46 20.48 -3.57
CA LEU A 126 23.15 19.11 -3.94
C LEU A 126 24.37 18.50 -4.60
N SER A 127 24.86 17.39 -4.03
CA SER A 127 25.94 16.59 -4.59
C SER A 127 25.61 15.11 -4.57
N ARG A 128 26.37 14.33 -5.33
CA ARG A 128 26.33 12.87 -5.32
C ARG A 128 27.73 12.29 -5.35
N SER A 129 27.88 11.07 -4.88
CA SER A 129 29.10 10.27 -5.03
C SER A 129 28.77 8.97 -5.76
N PHE A 130 29.68 8.54 -6.65
CA PHE A 130 29.61 7.27 -7.38
C PHE A 130 30.98 6.63 -7.54
N GLY A 131 31.25 5.55 -6.79
CA GLY A 131 32.52 4.82 -6.86
C GLY A 131 33.74 5.76 -6.78
N ASP A 132 33.78 6.58 -5.73
CA ASP A 132 34.75 7.64 -5.43
C ASP A 132 34.65 8.94 -6.26
N ASN A 133 33.66 9.07 -7.15
CA ASN A 133 33.48 10.30 -7.93
C ASN A 133 32.44 11.21 -7.30
N ASP A 134 32.92 12.23 -6.59
CA ASP A 134 32.06 13.29 -6.05
C ASP A 134 31.74 14.34 -7.12
N GLU A 135 30.44 14.59 -7.31
CA GLU A 135 29.93 15.57 -8.25
C GLU A 135 28.97 16.53 -7.55
N THR A 136 29.17 17.84 -7.75
CA THR A 136 28.19 18.86 -7.38
C THR A 136 27.19 19.04 -8.51
N LEU A 137 25.94 18.69 -8.26
CA LEU A 137 24.85 18.85 -9.23
C LEU A 137 24.31 20.28 -9.25
N ALA A 138 24.21 20.91 -8.07
CA ALA A 138 23.82 22.30 -7.94
C ALA A 138 24.36 22.91 -6.65
N SER A 139 24.67 24.21 -6.68
CA SER A 139 25.04 24.99 -5.51
C SER A 139 24.45 26.40 -5.64
N VAL A 140 23.75 26.85 -4.59
CA VAL A 140 23.08 28.15 -4.53
C VAL A 140 23.27 28.78 -3.15
N ASN A 141 22.91 30.06 -3.04
CA ASN A 141 22.80 30.69 -1.72
C ASN A 141 21.76 29.95 -0.88
N PRO A 142 21.98 29.72 0.42
CA PRO A 142 21.07 28.94 1.26
C PRO A 142 19.66 29.53 1.34
N GLY A 143 19.52 30.86 1.44
CA GLY A 143 18.20 31.50 1.62
C GLY A 143 17.62 31.38 3.04
N PHE A 144 18.35 30.79 3.98
CA PHE A 144 18.01 30.67 5.41
C PHE A 144 19.18 31.13 6.29
N GLY A 145 18.95 31.31 7.60
CA GLY A 145 19.87 31.94 8.55
C GLY A 145 20.15 31.09 9.79
N LEU A 146 21.02 31.59 10.67
CA LEU A 146 21.31 30.96 11.96
C LEU A 146 20.24 31.27 13.00
N GLY A 147 20.13 30.42 14.01
CA GLY A 147 19.33 30.70 15.20
C GLY A 147 17.83 30.40 15.07
N ASP A 148 17.43 29.76 13.98
CA ASP A 148 16.04 29.43 13.63
C ASP A 148 15.92 27.99 13.13
N TRP A 149 14.74 27.39 13.33
CA TRP A 149 14.38 26.10 12.71
C TRP A 149 13.95 26.32 11.28
N HIS A 150 14.44 25.45 10.40
CA HIS A 150 14.14 25.44 8.97
C HIS A 150 13.67 24.05 8.54
N GLU A 151 12.72 23.99 7.61
CA GLU A 151 12.29 22.75 6.98
C GLU A 151 13.09 22.52 5.69
N LEU A 152 13.79 21.39 5.61
CA LEU A 152 14.35 20.87 4.37
C LEU A 152 13.36 19.87 3.77
N THR A 153 12.90 20.14 2.55
CA THR A 153 12.13 19.18 1.75
C THR A 153 12.93 18.80 0.52
N ILE A 154 13.04 17.51 0.25
CA ILE A 154 13.65 16.96 -0.98
C ILE A 154 12.57 16.13 -1.67
N GLU A 155 12.17 16.53 -2.88
CA GLU A 155 11.29 15.73 -3.73
C GLU A 155 12.13 15.09 -4.82
N ARG A 156 12.20 13.76 -4.82
CA ARG A 156 12.75 12.99 -5.93
C ARG A 156 11.58 12.45 -6.73
N ARG A 157 11.21 13.15 -7.79
CA ARG A 157 10.09 12.82 -8.68
C ARG A 157 10.46 11.70 -9.63
N CYS A 158 9.45 10.96 -10.06
CA CYS A 158 9.63 9.73 -10.83
C CYS A 158 10.28 9.93 -12.20
N ASP A 159 10.24 11.16 -12.73
CA ASP A 159 10.93 11.60 -13.95
C ASP A 159 12.42 11.88 -13.73
N ASN A 160 12.90 11.62 -12.51
CA ASN A 160 14.24 11.89 -11.98
C ASN A 160 14.54 13.36 -11.74
N GLU A 161 13.54 14.23 -11.70
CA GLU A 161 13.70 15.57 -11.16
C GLU A 161 13.91 15.51 -9.63
N ILE A 162 14.97 16.15 -9.15
CA ILE A 162 15.28 16.37 -7.74
C ILE A 162 15.02 17.83 -7.44
N ILE A 163 14.04 18.09 -6.58
CA ILE A 163 13.68 19.43 -6.11
C ILE A 163 14.04 19.56 -4.64
N ILE A 164 14.75 20.63 -4.29
CA ILE A 164 15.08 20.96 -2.90
C ILE A 164 14.38 22.26 -2.54
N LEU A 165 13.59 22.21 -1.48
CA LEU A 165 12.92 23.35 -0.89
C LEU A 165 13.46 23.61 0.51
N ILE A 166 13.61 24.89 0.83
CA ILE A 166 13.81 25.36 2.20
C ILE A 166 12.60 26.19 2.58
N ASP A 167 11.95 25.84 3.70
CA ASP A 167 10.73 26.50 4.19
C ASP A 167 9.65 26.64 3.10
N GLY A 168 9.45 25.58 2.32
CA GLY A 168 8.51 25.53 1.21
C GLY A 168 8.88 26.36 -0.03
N THR A 169 10.05 27.00 -0.04
CA THR A 169 10.56 27.75 -1.21
C THR A 169 11.55 26.90 -1.98
N GLU A 170 11.29 26.64 -3.27
CA GLU A 170 12.22 25.96 -4.16
C GLU A 170 13.55 26.72 -4.28
N ARG A 171 14.66 25.99 -4.09
CA ARG A 171 16.03 26.52 -4.18
C ARG A 171 16.84 25.87 -5.28
N ILE A 172 16.64 24.57 -5.50
CA ILE A 172 17.34 23.75 -6.49
C ILE A 172 16.28 22.88 -7.19
N SER A 173 16.34 22.81 -8.52
CA SER A 173 15.70 21.78 -9.34
C SER A 173 16.74 21.29 -10.35
N VAL A 174 16.96 19.96 -10.37
CA VAL A 174 17.91 19.30 -11.28
C VAL A 174 17.30 17.98 -11.75
N ILE A 175 17.38 17.68 -13.05
CA ILE A 175 17.06 16.34 -13.56
C ILE A 175 18.33 15.50 -13.48
N ASP A 176 18.30 14.45 -12.67
CA ASP A 176 19.44 13.56 -12.47
C ASP A 176 19.00 12.09 -12.40
N PRO A 177 19.32 11.27 -13.41
CA PRO A 177 18.89 9.87 -13.44
C PRO A 177 19.53 8.99 -12.34
N GLY A 178 20.54 9.50 -11.63
CA GLY A 178 21.63 8.75 -10.99
C GLY A 178 21.28 7.41 -10.32
N ILE A 179 21.15 7.35 -8.98
CA ILE A 179 20.98 6.05 -8.28
C ILE A 179 19.56 5.54 -8.52
N ALA A 180 19.44 4.41 -9.23
CA ALA A 180 18.17 3.73 -9.49
C ALA A 180 17.83 2.64 -8.45
N MET A 181 18.58 2.57 -7.35
CA MET A 181 18.38 1.58 -6.28
C MET A 181 17.83 2.24 -5.01
N PRO A 182 16.90 1.61 -4.30
CA PRO A 182 16.48 2.09 -2.99
C PRO A 182 17.66 2.06 -2.02
N GLY A 183 17.77 3.07 -1.18
CA GLY A 183 18.84 3.19 -0.20
C GLY A 183 18.33 3.67 1.16
N THR A 184 19.26 3.87 2.08
CA THR A 184 18.96 4.43 3.40
C THR A 184 18.93 5.95 3.35
N ILE A 185 18.33 6.58 4.36
CA ILE A 185 18.47 8.01 4.63
C ILE A 185 19.53 8.18 5.70
N GLY A 186 20.37 9.20 5.59
CA GLY A 186 21.36 9.55 6.59
C GLY A 186 21.24 11.00 7.04
N LEU A 187 21.53 11.27 8.31
CA LEU A 187 21.77 12.61 8.82
C LEU A 187 23.22 12.73 9.26
N GLY A 188 23.87 13.84 8.98
CA GLY A 188 25.22 14.09 9.46
C GLY A 188 25.58 15.56 9.66
N ALA A 189 26.66 15.79 10.40
CA ALA A 189 27.20 17.11 10.69
C ALA A 189 28.73 17.05 10.87
N TYR A 190 29.40 18.16 10.52
CA TYR A 190 30.85 18.33 10.73
C TYR A 190 31.17 19.15 11.99
N SER A 191 30.15 19.68 12.66
CA SER A 191 30.27 20.44 13.90
C SER A 191 29.19 20.02 14.89
N GLU A 192 29.31 20.46 16.15
CA GLU A 192 28.34 20.18 17.22
C GLU A 192 27.12 21.12 17.23
N PHE A 193 27.01 21.95 16.20
CA PHE A 193 26.10 23.09 16.11
C PHE A 193 24.89 22.85 15.21
N SER A 194 24.66 21.59 14.82
CA SER A 194 23.56 21.20 13.97
C SER A 194 22.59 20.29 14.74
N TYR A 195 21.31 20.57 14.60
CA TYR A 195 20.24 19.79 15.22
C TYR A 195 19.24 19.36 14.15
N ALA A 196 18.60 18.22 14.37
CA ALA A 196 17.55 17.70 13.51
C ALA A 196 16.34 17.25 14.32
N ASP A 197 15.16 17.33 13.71
CA ASP A 197 13.90 16.89 14.30
C ASP A 197 12.89 16.52 13.19
N ASP A 198 11.86 15.73 13.52
CA ASP A 198 10.76 15.33 12.63
C ASP A 198 11.20 14.92 11.20
N LEU A 199 12.09 13.92 11.11
CA LEU A 199 12.37 13.28 9.83
C LEU A 199 11.11 12.54 9.35
N SER A 200 10.79 12.58 8.07
CA SER A 200 9.74 11.74 7.46
C SER A 200 10.05 11.45 6.00
N PHE A 201 9.46 10.36 5.49
CA PHE A 201 9.57 9.95 4.10
C PHE A 201 8.22 9.46 3.57
N GLU A 202 7.81 10.01 2.44
CA GLU A 202 6.61 9.65 1.70
C GLU A 202 7.01 9.17 0.31
N ALA A 203 6.82 7.88 0.01
CA ALA A 203 7.15 7.35 -1.31
C ALA A 203 6.16 7.85 -2.37
N PHE A 204 6.67 8.17 -3.57
CA PHE A 204 5.81 8.42 -4.72
C PHE A 204 5.51 7.10 -5.42
N SER A 205 4.23 6.83 -5.65
CA SER A 205 3.74 5.66 -6.37
C SER A 205 2.50 6.02 -7.17
N ALA A 206 2.33 5.42 -8.34
CA ALA A 206 1.11 5.60 -9.11
C ALA A 206 -0.07 4.93 -8.37
N GLU A 207 -1.18 5.65 -8.23
CA GLU A 207 -2.41 5.09 -7.67
C GLU A 207 -3.12 4.27 -8.73
N VAL A 208 -3.19 2.95 -8.54
CA VAL A 208 -3.84 2.02 -9.44
C VAL A 208 -4.75 1.09 -8.67
N SER A 209 -5.90 0.75 -9.27
CA SER A 209 -6.74 -0.35 -8.84
C SER A 209 -7.19 -1.18 -10.03
N ILE A 210 -7.40 -2.48 -9.82
CA ILE A 210 -7.97 -3.40 -10.79
C ILE A 210 -9.49 -3.36 -10.67
N VAL A 211 -10.17 -3.07 -11.77
CA VAL A 211 -11.63 -2.99 -11.86
C VAL A 211 -12.18 -4.06 -12.81
N GLY A 212 -13.38 -4.56 -12.51
CA GLY A 212 -14.07 -5.58 -13.30
C GLY A 212 -14.65 -6.71 -12.43
N ASP A 213 -15.31 -7.66 -13.07
CA ASP A 213 -15.87 -8.82 -12.38
C ASP A 213 -14.77 -9.80 -12.01
N THR A 214 -14.78 -10.30 -10.77
CA THR A 214 -13.78 -11.25 -10.27
C THR A 214 -14.28 -12.69 -10.25
N LEU A 215 -15.52 -12.90 -10.71
CA LEU A 215 -16.18 -14.20 -10.78
C LEU A 215 -16.34 -14.61 -12.23
N PHE A 216 -15.79 -15.76 -12.62
CA PHE A 216 -15.96 -16.30 -13.97
C PHE A 216 -16.62 -17.68 -13.96
N CYS A 217 -17.31 -18.01 -15.05
CA CYS A 217 -17.84 -19.35 -15.30
C CYS A 217 -17.82 -19.69 -16.78
N ASN A 218 -16.88 -20.54 -17.19
CA ASN A 218 -16.68 -21.01 -18.57
C ASN A 218 -16.39 -19.93 -19.62
N ASP A 219 -16.72 -18.66 -19.36
CA ASP A 219 -16.39 -17.50 -20.16
C ASP A 219 -15.30 -16.68 -19.46
N PRO A 220 -14.35 -16.10 -20.23
CA PRO A 220 -13.32 -15.21 -19.69
C PRO A 220 -13.95 -13.95 -19.09
N ILE A 221 -13.36 -13.48 -17.99
CA ILE A 221 -13.63 -12.14 -17.46
C ILE A 221 -12.58 -11.15 -17.97
N ILE A 222 -12.98 -9.90 -18.12
CA ILE A 222 -12.08 -8.79 -18.45
C ILE A 222 -11.85 -7.98 -17.18
N LEU A 223 -10.58 -7.79 -16.85
CA LEU A 223 -10.13 -6.91 -15.78
C LEU A 223 -9.33 -5.76 -16.39
N GLU A 224 -9.52 -4.55 -15.87
CA GLU A 224 -8.91 -3.33 -16.40
C GLU A 224 -8.24 -2.53 -15.28
N ALA A 225 -7.23 -1.74 -15.61
CA ALA A 225 -6.69 -0.74 -14.70
C ALA A 225 -7.69 0.42 -14.52
N SER A 226 -7.69 1.04 -13.35
CA SER A 226 -8.58 2.15 -13.01
C SER A 226 -8.35 3.44 -13.81
N ASP A 227 -7.17 3.58 -14.43
CA ASP A 227 -6.79 4.75 -15.22
C ASP A 227 -5.81 4.38 -16.36
N ILE A 228 -5.37 5.38 -17.11
CA ILE A 228 -4.43 5.28 -18.21
C ILE A 228 -3.00 5.53 -17.69
N PHE A 229 -2.12 4.58 -17.97
CA PHE A 229 -0.72 4.56 -17.58
C PHE A 229 0.18 4.43 -18.81
N SER A 230 1.46 4.73 -18.67
CA SER A 230 2.43 4.62 -19.76
C SER A 230 2.82 3.18 -20.05
N GLU A 231 2.95 2.34 -19.02
CA GLU A 231 3.26 0.92 -19.13
C GLU A 231 2.38 0.06 -18.20
N TYR A 232 2.18 -1.21 -18.59
CA TYR A 232 1.38 -2.19 -17.87
C TYR A 232 2.11 -3.54 -17.85
N LEU A 233 2.03 -4.24 -16.72
CA LEU A 233 2.53 -5.60 -16.56
C LEU A 233 1.58 -6.40 -15.66
N TRP A 234 0.76 -7.25 -16.28
CA TRP A 234 -0.09 -8.20 -15.58
C TRP A 234 0.67 -9.49 -15.26
N SER A 235 0.33 -10.18 -14.17
CA SER A 235 0.99 -11.46 -13.80
C SER A 235 0.77 -12.58 -14.82
N ASN A 236 -0.25 -12.48 -15.68
CA ASN A 236 -0.47 -13.39 -16.80
C ASN A 236 0.32 -13.02 -18.06
N GLY A 237 1.15 -11.97 -18.01
CA GLY A 237 2.01 -11.52 -19.09
C GLY A 237 1.38 -10.50 -20.05
N SER A 238 0.14 -10.08 -19.84
CA SER A 238 -0.45 -8.98 -20.61
C SER A 238 0.29 -7.65 -20.31
N ASN A 239 0.39 -6.79 -21.31
CA ASN A 239 1.00 -5.46 -21.23
C ASN A 239 0.03 -4.35 -21.72
N ARG A 240 -1.27 -4.59 -21.56
CA ARG A 240 -2.34 -3.68 -21.98
C ARG A 240 -3.07 -3.10 -20.77
N ILE A 241 -3.88 -2.07 -21.00
CA ILE A 241 -4.78 -1.50 -19.97
C ILE A 241 -5.76 -2.53 -19.41
N SER A 242 -6.10 -3.55 -20.19
CA SER A 242 -6.98 -4.65 -19.79
C SER A 242 -6.37 -6.01 -20.08
N THR A 243 -6.87 -7.02 -19.37
CA THR A 243 -6.48 -8.41 -19.54
C THR A 243 -7.70 -9.33 -19.39
N GLU A 244 -7.66 -10.44 -20.11
CA GLU A 244 -8.65 -11.52 -19.99
C GLU A 244 -8.08 -12.65 -19.15
N THR A 245 -8.90 -13.26 -18.29
CA THR A 245 -8.51 -14.45 -17.53
C THR A 245 -9.67 -15.43 -17.38
N GLU A 246 -9.33 -16.71 -17.48
CA GLU A 246 -10.17 -17.88 -17.22
C GLU A 246 -9.58 -18.74 -16.09
N GLU A 247 -8.63 -18.18 -15.35
CA GLU A 247 -7.94 -18.88 -14.27
C GLU A 247 -8.25 -18.22 -12.92
N ALA A 248 -8.66 -19.05 -11.96
CA ALA A 248 -8.81 -18.62 -10.58
C ALA A 248 -7.43 -18.48 -9.92
N GLY A 249 -7.27 -17.46 -9.08
CA GLY A 249 -6.00 -17.16 -8.45
C GLY A 249 -5.85 -15.68 -8.15
N ILE A 250 -4.66 -15.31 -7.65
CA ILE A 250 -4.31 -13.90 -7.46
C ILE A 250 -3.75 -13.38 -8.79
N LEU A 251 -4.43 -12.40 -9.37
CA LEU A 251 -3.94 -11.65 -10.50
C LEU A 251 -3.34 -10.34 -9.99
N THR A 252 -2.10 -10.03 -10.39
CA THR A 252 -1.44 -8.78 -10.00
C THR A 252 -1.22 -7.90 -11.22
N LEU A 253 -1.28 -6.59 -11.01
CA LEU A 253 -1.00 -5.56 -12.00
C LEU A 253 0.10 -4.65 -11.45
N GLU A 254 1.14 -4.43 -12.25
CA GLU A 254 2.10 -3.36 -12.06
C GLU A 254 1.96 -2.35 -13.22
N VAL A 255 1.96 -1.06 -12.91
CA VAL A 255 1.86 0.03 -13.89
C VAL A 255 2.97 1.04 -13.68
N ILE A 256 3.31 1.77 -14.74
CA ILE A 256 4.17 2.96 -14.68
C ILE A 256 3.35 4.14 -15.22
N ASP A 257 3.22 5.23 -14.46
CA ASP A 257 2.53 6.44 -14.93
C ASP A 257 3.36 7.24 -15.96
N PHE A 258 2.87 8.39 -16.41
CA PHE A 258 3.56 9.21 -17.41
C PHE A 258 4.78 9.94 -16.81
N GLU A 259 4.80 10.06 -15.50
CA GLU A 259 5.86 10.62 -14.68
C GLU A 259 6.90 9.56 -14.29
N GLY A 260 6.66 8.27 -14.53
CA GLY A 260 7.59 7.16 -14.26
C GLY A 260 7.38 6.45 -12.91
N CYS A 261 6.36 6.80 -12.13
CA CYS A 261 6.11 6.16 -10.84
C CYS A 261 5.49 4.78 -11.03
N VAL A 262 5.95 3.83 -10.21
CA VAL A 262 5.42 2.46 -10.23
C VAL A 262 4.21 2.34 -9.30
N GLY A 263 3.09 1.82 -9.82
CA GLY A 263 1.90 1.46 -9.07
C GLY A 263 1.67 -0.05 -9.10
N ARG A 264 1.10 -0.62 -8.04
CA ARG A 264 0.77 -2.07 -7.98
C ARG A 264 -0.60 -2.30 -7.35
N ASP A 265 -1.35 -3.25 -7.90
CA ASP A 265 -2.56 -3.78 -7.28
C ASP A 265 -2.71 -5.28 -7.51
N SER A 266 -3.55 -5.94 -6.73
CA SER A 266 -3.85 -7.36 -6.86
C SER A 266 -5.30 -7.68 -6.55
N VAL A 267 -5.89 -8.59 -7.33
CA VAL A 267 -7.26 -9.04 -7.14
C VAL A 267 -7.34 -10.57 -7.08
N GLN A 268 -8.24 -11.08 -6.25
CA GLN A 268 -8.53 -12.51 -6.18
C GLN A 268 -9.63 -12.84 -7.19
N VAL A 269 -9.28 -13.61 -8.23
CA VAL A 269 -10.21 -14.19 -9.19
C VAL A 269 -10.72 -15.52 -8.66
N LEU A 270 -12.04 -15.73 -8.74
CA LEU A 270 -12.71 -16.94 -8.28
C LEU A 270 -13.57 -17.53 -9.40
N THR A 271 -13.65 -18.86 -9.46
CA THR A 271 -14.60 -19.55 -10.34
C THR A 271 -15.94 -19.68 -9.64
N PHE A 272 -17.02 -19.22 -10.29
CA PHE A 272 -18.38 -19.33 -9.76
C PHE A 272 -19.37 -19.69 -10.87
N CYS A 273 -19.78 -20.96 -10.95
CA CYS A 273 -20.72 -21.44 -11.96
C CYS A 273 -22.11 -21.74 -11.38
N PRO A 274 -23.15 -20.93 -11.63
CA PRO A 274 -24.47 -21.17 -11.06
C PRO A 274 -25.24 -22.39 -11.63
N SER A 275 -24.65 -23.18 -12.53
CA SER A 275 -25.31 -24.31 -13.22
C SER A 275 -25.04 -25.68 -12.58
N PHE A 276 -24.88 -25.79 -11.27
CA PHE A 276 -24.50 -27.06 -10.63
C PHE A 276 -25.64 -28.09 -10.49
N PHE A 277 -26.87 -27.79 -10.92
CA PHE A 277 -28.01 -28.68 -10.67
C PHE A 277 -29.22 -28.43 -11.58
N TYR A 278 -30.03 -29.47 -11.74
CA TYR A 278 -31.39 -29.40 -12.26
C TYR A 278 -32.39 -29.67 -11.12
N ALA A 279 -33.34 -28.76 -10.93
CA ALA A 279 -34.48 -28.96 -10.03
C ALA A 279 -35.77 -28.97 -10.88
N PRO A 280 -36.54 -30.08 -10.93
CA PRO A 280 -37.83 -30.12 -11.58
C PRO A 280 -38.76 -29.07 -10.97
N ASN A 281 -39.57 -28.42 -11.81
CA ASN A 281 -40.57 -27.46 -11.35
C ASN A 281 -41.97 -28.09 -11.16
N ILE A 282 -42.14 -29.35 -11.56
CA ILE A 282 -43.41 -30.08 -11.48
C ILE A 282 -43.19 -31.57 -11.28
N PHE A 283 -44.06 -32.21 -10.49
CA PHE A 283 -44.08 -33.65 -10.33
C PHE A 283 -45.51 -34.18 -10.07
N THR A 284 -45.75 -35.44 -10.43
CA THR A 284 -47.05 -36.13 -10.45
C THR A 284 -46.91 -37.47 -9.73
N PRO A 285 -47.09 -37.55 -8.40
CA PRO A 285 -46.97 -38.81 -7.64
C PRO A 285 -48.19 -39.71 -7.89
N ASN A 286 -48.29 -40.27 -9.09
CA ASN A 286 -49.38 -41.14 -9.56
C ASN A 286 -48.91 -42.59 -9.82
N PHE A 287 -47.62 -42.86 -9.64
CA PHE A 287 -46.95 -44.15 -9.82
C PHE A 287 -47.01 -44.69 -11.26
N ASP A 288 -47.02 -43.79 -12.25
CA ASP A 288 -46.96 -44.18 -13.67
C ASP A 288 -45.53 -44.30 -14.21
N GLY A 289 -44.53 -44.00 -13.38
CA GLY A 289 -43.10 -44.03 -13.71
C GLY A 289 -42.56 -42.71 -14.26
N GLN A 290 -43.38 -41.67 -14.39
CA GLN A 290 -42.99 -40.36 -14.94
C GLN A 290 -43.19 -39.24 -13.91
N ASN A 291 -42.07 -38.61 -13.51
CA ASN A 291 -42.08 -37.50 -12.55
C ASN A 291 -42.81 -37.82 -11.24
N ASP A 292 -42.72 -39.06 -10.75
CA ASP A 292 -43.39 -39.49 -9.51
C ASP A 292 -42.79 -38.89 -8.24
N PHE A 293 -41.54 -38.42 -8.32
CA PHE A 293 -40.77 -37.95 -7.19
C PHE A 293 -40.10 -36.61 -7.48
N PHE A 294 -39.96 -35.79 -6.45
CA PHE A 294 -39.16 -34.57 -6.49
C PHE A 294 -37.81 -34.77 -5.81
N ARG A 295 -36.74 -34.33 -6.49
CA ARG A 295 -35.37 -34.24 -5.95
C ARG A 295 -34.57 -33.23 -6.75
N ILE A 296 -33.40 -32.87 -6.23
CA ILE A 296 -32.40 -32.06 -6.97
C ILE A 296 -31.42 -33.01 -7.66
N PHE A 297 -31.08 -32.70 -8.90
CA PHE A 297 -30.13 -33.45 -9.72
C PHE A 297 -28.85 -32.61 -9.86
N PRO A 298 -27.85 -32.78 -8.99
CA PRO A 298 -26.58 -32.10 -9.15
C PRO A 298 -25.84 -32.64 -10.39
N GLU A 299 -25.08 -31.78 -11.06
CA GLU A 299 -24.25 -32.14 -12.23
C GLU A 299 -22.85 -32.65 -11.83
N LYS A 300 -22.52 -32.61 -10.53
CA LYS A 300 -21.26 -33.07 -9.93
C LYS A 300 -21.53 -33.74 -8.58
N ASP A 301 -20.51 -34.42 -8.05
CA ASP A 301 -20.56 -34.98 -6.69
C ASP A 301 -20.63 -33.85 -5.65
N ILE A 302 -21.51 -34.00 -4.65
CA ILE A 302 -21.76 -33.02 -3.58
C ILE A 302 -21.37 -33.67 -2.25
N GLU A 303 -20.55 -33.00 -1.44
CA GLU A 303 -20.09 -33.54 -0.13
C GLU A 303 -21.08 -33.24 1.00
N ARG A 304 -21.69 -32.05 0.97
CA ARG A 304 -22.69 -31.59 1.95
C ARG A 304 -23.96 -31.18 1.22
N PHE A 305 -25.07 -31.81 1.57
CA PHE A 305 -26.37 -31.54 0.97
C PHE A 305 -27.42 -31.33 2.07
N ASN A 306 -28.32 -30.38 1.87
CA ASN A 306 -29.54 -30.25 2.67
C ASN A 306 -30.65 -29.71 1.76
N LEU A 307 -31.72 -30.47 1.57
CA LEU A 307 -32.90 -30.05 0.84
C LEU A 307 -34.09 -29.96 1.79
N LYS A 308 -34.80 -28.83 1.76
CA LYS A 308 -36.04 -28.60 2.50
C LYS A 308 -37.14 -28.20 1.53
N VAL A 309 -38.33 -28.81 1.68
CA VAL A 309 -39.54 -28.46 0.92
C VAL A 309 -40.61 -27.97 1.89
N PHE A 310 -41.27 -26.89 1.51
CA PHE A 310 -42.26 -26.18 2.30
C PHE A 310 -43.58 -26.08 1.52
N ASN A 311 -44.70 -26.21 2.21
CA ASN A 311 -45.99 -25.83 1.66
C ASN A 311 -46.11 -24.30 1.53
N ARG A 312 -47.14 -23.82 0.81
CA ARG A 312 -47.38 -22.38 0.60
C ARG A 312 -47.59 -21.54 1.88
N PHE A 313 -47.79 -22.17 3.03
CA PHE A 313 -47.93 -21.50 4.33
C PHE A 313 -46.61 -21.46 5.11
N GLY A 314 -45.49 -21.89 4.52
CA GLY A 314 -44.18 -21.96 5.16
C GLY A 314 -43.96 -23.17 6.07
N GLY A 315 -44.92 -24.10 6.12
CA GLY A 315 -44.75 -25.34 6.87
C GLY A 315 -43.88 -26.33 6.11
N MET A 316 -42.79 -26.81 6.71
CA MET A 316 -41.92 -27.82 6.13
C MET A 316 -42.66 -29.16 5.99
N VAL A 317 -42.55 -29.77 4.81
CA VAL A 317 -43.22 -31.04 4.47
C VAL A 317 -42.24 -32.15 4.11
N PHE A 318 -41.00 -31.80 3.78
CA PHE A 318 -39.93 -32.75 3.48
C PHE A 318 -38.58 -32.12 3.81
N GLU A 319 -37.66 -32.91 4.33
CA GLU A 319 -36.27 -32.55 4.56
C GLU A 319 -35.39 -33.78 4.33
N THR A 320 -34.23 -33.58 3.70
CA THR A 320 -33.19 -34.59 3.58
C THR A 320 -31.80 -33.96 3.58
N GLU A 321 -30.80 -34.75 3.97
CA GLU A 321 -29.38 -34.41 3.92
C GLU A 321 -28.62 -35.24 2.86
N THR A 322 -29.32 -36.04 2.04
CA THR A 322 -28.72 -36.87 0.98
C THR A 322 -29.31 -36.51 -0.38
N VAL A 323 -28.48 -36.59 -1.43
CA VAL A 323 -28.85 -36.21 -2.82
C VAL A 323 -29.79 -37.25 -3.45
N GLU A 324 -29.72 -38.49 -2.99
CA GLU A 324 -30.46 -39.64 -3.50
C GLU A 324 -31.90 -39.67 -3.01
N ASP A 325 -32.17 -39.08 -1.84
CA ASP A 325 -33.50 -39.05 -1.25
C ASP A 325 -34.45 -38.21 -2.10
N THR A 326 -35.71 -38.63 -2.11
CA THR A 326 -36.74 -38.01 -2.94
C THR A 326 -38.01 -37.79 -2.14
N TRP A 327 -38.76 -36.76 -2.52
CA TRP A 327 -40.09 -36.52 -1.99
C TRP A 327 -41.14 -37.13 -2.91
N ASP A 328 -41.94 -38.05 -2.37
CA ASP A 328 -43.02 -38.76 -3.07
C ASP A 328 -44.38 -38.03 -3.02
N GLY A 329 -44.39 -36.79 -2.54
CA GLY A 329 -45.63 -36.03 -2.38
C GLY A 329 -46.50 -36.48 -1.21
N THR A 330 -45.94 -37.17 -0.22
CA THR A 330 -46.60 -37.48 1.06
C THR A 330 -46.05 -36.63 2.21
N PHE A 331 -46.89 -36.39 3.21
CA PHE A 331 -46.51 -35.73 4.46
C PHE A 331 -47.33 -36.35 5.62
N ASN A 332 -46.65 -36.76 6.70
CA ASN A 332 -47.26 -37.45 7.85
C ASN A 332 -48.13 -38.67 7.45
N GLY A 333 -47.64 -39.47 6.50
CA GLY A 333 -48.33 -40.67 6.01
C GLY A 333 -49.60 -40.40 5.20
N ARG A 334 -49.84 -39.14 4.80
CA ARG A 334 -50.97 -38.74 3.96
C ARG A 334 -50.47 -38.06 2.70
N SER A 335 -51.24 -38.25 1.63
CA SER A 335 -51.08 -37.55 0.37
C SER A 335 -51.12 -36.03 0.56
N ALA A 336 -50.04 -35.33 0.21
CA ALA A 336 -49.98 -33.86 0.28
C ALA A 336 -50.93 -33.22 -0.77
N PRO A 337 -51.50 -32.03 -0.53
CA PRO A 337 -52.40 -31.39 -1.50
C PRO A 337 -51.75 -31.13 -2.87
N ALA A 338 -52.56 -31.11 -3.94
CA ALA A 338 -52.12 -30.54 -5.21
C ALA A 338 -52.05 -29.01 -5.08
N ASP A 339 -50.85 -28.47 -5.03
CA ASP A 339 -50.58 -27.06 -4.70
C ASP A 339 -49.17 -26.65 -5.15
N MET A 340 -48.83 -25.39 -4.92
CA MET A 340 -47.46 -24.89 -5.03
C MET A 340 -46.70 -25.07 -3.72
N TYR A 341 -45.46 -25.53 -3.85
CA TYR A 341 -44.48 -25.74 -2.79
C TYR A 341 -43.25 -24.89 -3.07
N LEU A 342 -42.53 -24.54 -2.01
CA LEU A 342 -41.23 -23.88 -2.10
C LEU A 342 -40.16 -24.86 -1.67
N TRP A 343 -38.97 -24.76 -2.23
CA TRP A 343 -37.82 -25.54 -1.77
C TRP A 343 -36.61 -24.64 -1.56
N ILE A 344 -35.77 -25.04 -0.60
CA ILE A 344 -34.47 -24.44 -0.33
C ILE A 344 -33.47 -25.59 -0.27
N ALA A 345 -32.35 -25.46 -0.97
CA ALA A 345 -31.27 -26.44 -0.94
C ALA A 345 -29.94 -25.77 -0.63
N ASP A 346 -29.18 -26.35 0.29
CA ASP A 346 -27.78 -26.02 0.52
C ASP A 346 -26.92 -27.16 -0.05
N MET A 347 -25.98 -26.81 -0.93
CA MET A 347 -25.04 -27.75 -1.54
C MET A 347 -23.63 -27.20 -1.36
N ASP A 348 -22.81 -27.85 -0.53
CA ASP A 348 -21.44 -27.43 -0.18
C ASP A 348 -21.32 -25.98 0.31
N GLY A 349 -22.34 -25.47 1.02
CA GLY A 349 -22.39 -24.10 1.55
C GLY A 349 -23.06 -23.09 0.61
N PHE A 350 -23.57 -23.53 -0.55
CA PHE A 350 -24.30 -22.69 -1.49
C PHE A 350 -25.81 -22.92 -1.36
N ALA A 351 -26.52 -21.90 -0.87
CA ALA A 351 -27.97 -21.92 -0.72
C ALA A 351 -28.70 -21.47 -2.01
N LEU A 352 -29.65 -22.29 -2.44
CA LEU A 352 -30.49 -22.13 -3.63
C LEU A 352 -31.96 -22.28 -3.23
N SER A 353 -32.88 -21.71 -4.01
CA SER A 353 -34.31 -21.86 -3.75
C SER A 353 -35.14 -21.77 -5.02
N GLY A 354 -36.35 -22.33 -4.96
CA GLY A 354 -37.29 -22.30 -6.08
C GLY A 354 -38.70 -22.74 -5.70
N SER A 355 -39.57 -22.80 -6.71
CA SER A 355 -40.95 -23.27 -6.59
C SER A 355 -41.15 -24.62 -7.29
N LEU A 356 -42.03 -25.44 -6.73
CA LEU A 356 -42.41 -26.77 -7.21
C LEU A 356 -43.94 -26.90 -7.24
N VAL A 357 -44.50 -27.43 -8.33
CA VAL A 357 -45.94 -27.73 -8.44
C VAL A 357 -46.16 -29.23 -8.26
N LEU A 358 -47.05 -29.61 -7.33
CA LEU A 358 -47.54 -30.99 -7.19
C LEU A 358 -48.89 -31.11 -7.90
N MET A 359 -48.99 -32.03 -8.86
CA MET A 359 -50.24 -32.38 -9.55
C MET A 359 -50.70 -33.80 -9.19
N ARG A 360 -52.01 -34.06 -9.27
CA ARG A 360 -52.62 -35.38 -8.99
C ARG A 360 -53.62 -35.77 -10.05
#